data_AF-A0A942VD56-F1
#
_entry.id   AF-A0A942VD56-F1
#
_cell.length_a   1.000
_cell.length_b   1.000
_cell.length_c   1.000
_cell.angle_alpha   90.00
_cell.angle_beta   90.00
_cell.angle_gamma   90.00
#
_symmetry.space_group_name_H-M   'P 1'
#
loop_
_entity.id
_entity.type
_entity.pdbx_description
1 polymer ?
#
loop_
_entity_poly.entity_id
_entity_poly.type
_entity_poly.pdbx_seq_one_letter_code
_entity_poly.pdbx_strand_id
1 'polypeptide(L)'
;SDCMKHYNLYATCPSPKLSTGVVHPVAGMTCQKSCYCPSEYKYTSSNCSGNYTVSGGFCDGKYNDCVCKSEFKYNSSNCSGEKQPSGTSCGGNYNGCTIRPECTVSSKDCTYGCAGYNSCDRCTSCKSNPDCDVSDKSCTYGCASTNSCGICTSCSGNPDCNVTDKSCDCGCSSTNSCGKCTSCKSCPPSDPCSGVSCGSNAYCSGGSCYCNSGYHKSGSACVKDEVHTHSYSCPSGYSTTNSWGSSAQTASKTCSCGAASGTCYKAPAHTHSYSCPSGYSASTCSSNYIQSGTTAKVCSCGATSGTCYKCKNPCDSYSCPANASCTSPGGKPQCTCSSGYVPQPSGGVCICRTDPQYFQCSGGSIVLNEDVDSWAWSCYRGYRVIMASPCAKCVVCN
;
A
#
# COMPACT_ATOMS: atom_id res chain seq x y z
N SER A 1 82.12 -47.57 8.18
CA SER A 1 82.52 -48.11 9.50
C SER A 1 82.90 -49.57 9.34
N ASP A 2 83.88 -50.03 10.11
CA ASP A 2 84.36 -51.43 10.04
C ASP A 2 83.44 -52.42 10.74
N CYS A 3 82.48 -51.94 11.55
CA CYS A 3 81.45 -52.76 12.21
C CYS A 3 80.71 -53.69 11.23
N MET A 4 80.24 -53.17 10.08
CA MET A 4 79.44 -53.95 9.15
C MET A 4 80.32 -54.81 8.23
N LYS A 5 81.51 -54.30 7.84
CA LYS A 5 82.44 -55.00 6.95
C LYS A 5 83.13 -56.20 7.57
N HIS A 6 83.48 -56.13 8.86
CA HIS A 6 84.28 -57.16 9.53
C HIS A 6 83.52 -57.98 10.57
N TYR A 7 82.42 -57.45 11.13
CA TYR A 7 81.74 -58.07 12.27
C TYR A 7 80.24 -58.28 12.07
N ASN A 8 79.68 -57.89 10.91
CA ASN A 8 78.23 -57.94 10.63
C ASN A 8 77.38 -57.20 11.69
N LEU A 9 77.92 -56.09 12.23
CA LEU A 9 77.28 -55.24 13.24
C LEU A 9 77.01 -53.85 12.65
N TYR A 10 76.06 -53.12 13.23
CA TYR A 10 75.74 -51.75 12.79
C TYR A 10 76.67 -50.77 13.50
N ALA A 11 77.21 -49.75 12.82
CA ALA A 11 77.94 -48.69 13.55
C ALA A 11 76.99 -47.78 14.33
N THR A 12 75.87 -47.43 13.71
CA THR A 12 74.79 -46.64 14.29
C THR A 12 73.48 -47.16 13.72
N CYS A 13 72.41 -47.14 14.51
CA CYS A 13 71.08 -47.42 13.97
C CYS A 13 70.54 -46.18 13.27
N PRO A 14 70.10 -46.27 12.00
CA PRO A 14 69.50 -45.14 11.31
C PRO A 14 68.13 -44.85 11.93
N SER A 15 67.87 -43.58 12.27
CA SER A 15 66.55 -43.16 12.75
C SER A 15 65.48 -43.53 11.72
N PRO A 16 64.35 -44.14 12.14
CA PRO A 16 63.83 -44.25 13.52
C PRO A 16 64.17 -45.56 14.25
N LYS A 17 65.11 -46.38 13.76
CA LYS A 17 65.42 -47.69 14.36
C LYS A 17 66.17 -47.56 15.68
N LEU A 18 65.80 -48.40 16.64
CA LEU A 18 66.43 -48.48 17.95
C LEU A 18 67.42 -49.65 18.01
N SER A 19 68.47 -49.50 18.81
CA SER A 19 69.45 -50.55 19.06
C SER A 19 68.94 -51.54 20.10
N THR A 20 69.20 -52.84 19.88
CA THR A 20 68.96 -53.89 20.88
C THR A 20 70.12 -54.06 21.88
N GLY A 21 71.22 -53.34 21.69
CA GLY A 21 72.38 -53.39 22.56
C GLY A 21 73.68 -52.99 21.88
N VAL A 22 74.64 -52.52 22.68
CA VAL A 22 75.95 -52.06 22.24
C VAL A 22 77.00 -53.15 22.50
N VAL A 23 77.94 -53.32 21.57
CA VAL A 23 79.06 -54.27 21.66
C VAL A 23 80.37 -53.60 21.27
N HIS A 24 81.48 -54.08 21.83
CA HIS A 24 82.83 -53.56 21.58
C HIS A 24 83.71 -54.67 21.00
N PRO A 25 83.79 -54.83 19.66
CA PRO A 25 84.50 -55.95 19.05
C PRO A 25 86.02 -55.88 19.26
N VAL A 26 86.56 -54.66 19.33
CA VAL A 26 87.98 -54.36 19.61
C VAL A 26 88.05 -53.08 20.45
N ALA A 27 89.17 -52.86 21.14
CA ALA A 27 89.38 -51.68 21.96
C ALA A 27 89.21 -50.38 21.14
N GLY A 28 88.38 -49.46 21.63
CA GLY A 28 88.09 -48.19 20.96
C GLY A 28 87.01 -48.23 19.88
N MET A 29 86.41 -49.38 19.59
CA MET A 29 85.35 -49.51 18.58
C MET A 29 84.03 -49.93 19.20
N THR A 30 82.98 -49.11 18.99
CA THR A 30 81.63 -49.33 19.49
C THR A 30 80.69 -49.62 18.31
N CYS A 31 79.99 -50.75 18.37
CA CYS A 31 79.00 -51.15 17.37
C CYS A 31 77.67 -51.53 18.04
N GLN A 32 76.58 -51.52 17.28
CA GLN A 32 75.22 -51.89 17.68
C GLN A 32 74.94 -53.33 17.20
N LYS A 33 74.36 -54.15 18.09
CA LYS A 33 74.10 -55.58 17.87
C LYS A 33 73.07 -55.82 16.77
N SER A 34 71.92 -55.17 16.85
CA SER A 34 70.92 -55.13 15.80
C SER A 34 70.09 -53.87 15.92
N CYS A 35 69.47 -53.47 14.82
CA CYS A 35 68.57 -52.32 14.75
C CYS A 35 67.17 -52.80 14.39
N TYR A 36 66.16 -52.35 15.13
CA TYR A 36 64.76 -52.71 14.90
C TYR A 36 63.85 -51.48 14.88
N CYS A 37 62.74 -51.55 14.16
CA CYS A 37 61.72 -50.50 14.18
C CYS A 37 60.93 -50.54 15.50
N PRO A 38 60.67 -49.39 16.14
CA PRO A 38 59.78 -49.32 17.30
C PRO A 38 58.39 -49.91 17.01
N SER A 39 57.70 -50.40 18.06
CA SER A 39 56.40 -51.09 17.93
C SER A 39 55.26 -50.18 17.44
N GLU A 40 55.43 -48.87 17.49
CA GLU A 40 54.50 -47.89 16.92
C GLU A 40 54.42 -47.97 15.38
N TYR A 41 55.49 -48.41 14.70
CA TYR A 41 55.50 -48.67 13.26
C TYR A 41 54.80 -50.00 12.96
N LYS A 42 53.47 -49.96 12.95
CA LYS A 42 52.60 -51.14 12.83
C LYS A 42 51.70 -51.14 11.60
N TYR A 43 51.58 -50.01 10.91
CA TYR A 43 50.65 -49.85 9.79
C TYR A 43 51.31 -50.20 8.45
N THR A 44 50.60 -50.91 7.59
CA THR A 44 50.97 -51.24 6.22
C THR A 44 49.81 -50.90 5.29
N SER A 45 50.03 -50.92 3.98
CA SER A 45 48.95 -50.76 3.00
C SER A 45 47.87 -51.85 3.11
N SER A 46 48.17 -52.98 3.76
CA SER A 46 47.20 -54.06 3.98
C SER A 46 46.27 -53.79 5.15
N ASN A 47 46.78 -53.32 6.28
CA ASN A 47 45.97 -53.10 7.50
C ASN A 47 45.47 -51.64 7.67
N CYS A 48 46.02 -50.70 6.88
CA CYS A 48 45.55 -49.32 6.76
C CYS A 48 45.02 -49.11 5.34
N SER A 49 43.79 -49.58 5.10
CA SER A 49 43.16 -49.64 3.79
C SER A 49 41.71 -49.10 3.82
N GLY A 50 41.03 -49.11 2.68
CA GLY A 50 39.67 -48.57 2.55
C GLY A 50 39.66 -47.03 2.56
N ASN A 51 39.01 -46.42 3.55
CA ASN A 51 38.91 -44.96 3.70
C ASN A 51 40.16 -44.31 4.32
N TYR A 52 41.11 -45.14 4.76
CA TYR A 52 42.36 -44.71 5.38
C TYR A 52 43.54 -44.83 4.42
N THR A 53 44.61 -44.12 4.74
CA THR A 53 45.92 -44.20 4.08
C THR A 53 47.01 -44.16 5.15
N VAL A 54 48.11 -44.87 4.87
CA VAL A 54 49.31 -44.82 5.72
C VAL A 54 49.86 -43.40 5.76
N SER A 55 50.34 -42.98 6.93
CA SER A 55 50.88 -41.63 7.18
C SER A 55 52.00 -41.69 8.23
N GLY A 56 52.64 -40.54 8.47
CA GLY A 56 53.71 -40.40 9.45
C GLY A 56 55.06 -40.93 8.96
N GLY A 57 55.88 -41.40 9.90
CA GLY A 57 57.21 -41.92 9.62
C GLY A 57 57.17 -43.32 8.99
N PHE A 58 58.20 -43.65 8.21
CA PHE A 58 58.37 -44.96 7.58
C PHE A 58 59.54 -45.74 8.20
N CYS A 59 59.35 -47.03 8.46
CA CYS A 59 60.39 -47.95 8.95
C CYS A 59 60.11 -49.38 8.47
N ASP A 60 61.04 -49.97 7.69
CA ASP A 60 60.99 -51.35 7.19
C ASP A 60 59.62 -51.79 6.63
N GLY A 61 59.04 -50.96 5.76
CA GLY A 61 57.75 -51.27 5.11
C GLY A 61 56.52 -50.94 5.96
N LYS A 62 56.70 -50.43 7.18
CA LYS A 62 55.63 -50.04 8.09
C LYS A 62 55.63 -48.55 8.38
N TYR A 63 54.46 -48.03 8.71
CA TYR A 63 54.21 -46.64 9.08
C TYR A 63 53.71 -46.56 10.52
N ASN A 64 53.95 -45.43 11.18
CA ASN A 64 53.52 -45.22 12.55
C ASN A 64 52.15 -44.53 12.69
N ASP A 65 51.55 -44.09 11.59
CA ASP A 65 50.22 -43.47 11.59
C ASP A 65 49.33 -44.00 10.45
N CYS A 66 48.01 -43.94 10.67
CA CYS A 66 46.98 -44.36 9.73
C CYS A 66 45.83 -43.36 9.81
N VAL A 67 45.73 -42.51 8.78
CA VAL A 67 44.82 -41.36 8.77
C VAL A 67 43.78 -41.49 7.68
N CYS A 68 42.69 -40.76 7.79
CA CYS A 68 41.70 -40.69 6.72
C CYS A 68 42.32 -40.13 5.45
N LYS A 69 41.90 -40.65 4.29
CA LYS A 69 42.25 -40.06 3.00
C LYS A 69 41.84 -38.59 2.94
N SER A 70 42.57 -37.80 2.16
CA SER A 70 42.37 -36.34 2.03
C SER A 70 40.99 -35.92 1.52
N GLU A 71 40.22 -36.85 0.94
CA GLU A 71 38.83 -36.63 0.53
C GLU A 71 37.88 -36.45 1.74
N PHE A 72 38.17 -37.04 2.89
CA PHE A 72 37.39 -36.91 4.12
C PHE A 72 37.77 -35.64 4.88
N LYS A 73 37.25 -34.51 4.42
CA LYS A 73 37.58 -33.18 4.94
C LYS A 73 36.42 -32.42 5.58
N TYR A 74 35.19 -32.92 5.47
CA TYR A 74 34.00 -32.20 5.95
C TYR A 74 33.54 -32.72 7.31
N ASN A 75 33.18 -31.84 8.23
CA ASN A 75 32.60 -32.18 9.52
C ASN A 75 31.67 -31.05 9.99
N SER A 76 31.13 -31.16 11.21
CA SER A 76 30.20 -30.17 11.78
C SER A 76 30.79 -28.76 11.92
N SER A 77 32.12 -28.62 11.94
CA SER A 77 32.80 -27.32 12.07
C SER A 77 32.91 -26.57 10.75
N ASN A 78 32.98 -27.26 9.61
CA ASN A 78 33.17 -26.65 8.29
C ASN A 78 32.08 -26.96 7.26
N CYS A 79 31.11 -27.80 7.61
CA CYS A 79 29.91 -28.10 6.83
C CYS A 79 28.69 -27.96 7.73
N SER A 80 28.23 -26.72 7.88
CA SER A 80 27.14 -26.33 8.79
C SER A 80 26.22 -25.28 8.13
N GLY A 81 25.21 -24.82 8.87
CA GLY A 81 24.18 -23.91 8.37
C GLY A 81 23.18 -24.64 7.47
N GLU A 82 22.98 -24.14 6.25
CA GLU A 82 22.10 -24.81 5.27
C GLU A 82 22.70 -26.11 4.72
N LYS A 83 23.97 -26.42 5.01
CA LYS A 83 24.66 -27.62 4.57
C LYS A 83 24.90 -28.59 5.72
N GLN A 84 25.00 -29.88 5.39
CA GLN A 84 25.30 -30.95 6.33
C GLN A 84 26.33 -31.93 5.76
N PRO A 85 27.15 -32.58 6.61
CA PRO A 85 28.06 -33.62 6.16
C PRO A 85 27.30 -34.75 5.47
N SER A 86 27.84 -35.25 4.36
CA SER A 86 27.16 -36.24 3.51
C SER A 86 28.14 -37.23 2.92
N GLY A 87 27.64 -38.36 2.42
CA GLY A 87 28.48 -39.41 1.83
C GLY A 87 29.02 -40.37 2.88
N THR A 88 30.23 -40.89 2.65
CA THR A 88 30.89 -41.82 3.58
C THR A 88 31.68 -41.06 4.63
N SER A 89 31.88 -41.68 5.79
CA SER A 89 32.65 -41.10 6.89
C SER A 89 33.94 -41.85 7.19
N CYS A 90 34.89 -41.14 7.79
CA CYS A 90 36.15 -41.63 8.30
C CYS A 90 36.60 -40.71 9.44
N GLY A 91 36.86 -41.26 10.62
CA GLY A 91 37.39 -40.48 11.75
C GLY A 91 36.59 -39.23 12.12
N GLY A 92 35.26 -39.24 11.93
CA GLY A 92 34.39 -38.07 12.16
C GLY A 92 34.33 -37.05 11.02
N ASN A 93 35.11 -37.24 9.95
CA ASN A 93 35.04 -36.46 8.72
C ASN A 93 34.29 -37.21 7.61
N TYR A 94 33.75 -36.47 6.65
CA TYR A 94 32.94 -36.94 5.54
C TYR A 94 33.55 -36.48 4.21
N ASN A 95 33.30 -37.24 3.15
CA ASN A 95 33.77 -36.90 1.81
C ASN A 95 32.82 -35.98 1.02
N GLY A 96 31.64 -35.67 1.57
CA GLY A 96 30.69 -34.74 0.98
C GLY A 96 30.14 -33.72 1.97
N CYS A 97 29.64 -32.61 1.41
CA CYS A 97 28.93 -31.55 2.11
C CYS A 97 27.80 -31.07 1.21
N THR A 98 26.57 -31.47 1.50
CA THR A 98 25.39 -31.16 0.67
C THR A 98 24.42 -30.25 1.39
N ILE A 99 23.59 -29.54 0.61
CA ILE A 99 22.50 -28.73 1.17
C ILE A 99 21.50 -29.67 1.83
N ARG A 100 21.04 -29.32 3.02
CA ARG A 100 20.01 -30.06 3.76
C ARG A 100 18.73 -30.14 2.92
N PRO A 101 18.07 -31.30 2.80
CA PRO A 101 16.92 -31.47 1.89
C PRO A 101 15.80 -30.44 2.08
N GLU A 102 15.53 -30.01 3.30
CA GLU A 102 14.52 -28.97 3.58
C GLU A 102 14.90 -27.57 3.08
N CYS A 103 16.17 -27.31 2.77
CA CYS A 103 16.70 -26.01 2.35
C CYS A 103 16.80 -25.88 0.83
N THR A 104 16.54 -26.97 0.10
CA THR A 104 16.48 -26.96 -1.38
C THR A 104 15.14 -26.42 -1.90
N VAL A 105 14.13 -26.30 -1.03
CA VAL A 105 12.83 -25.72 -1.39
C VAL A 105 12.93 -24.20 -1.51
N SER A 106 12.19 -23.64 -2.46
CA SER A 106 11.96 -22.20 -2.56
C SER A 106 10.96 -21.76 -1.49
N SER A 107 11.13 -20.55 -0.96
CA SER A 107 10.12 -19.93 -0.11
C SER A 107 8.80 -19.78 -0.87
N LYS A 108 7.68 -20.03 -0.19
CA LYS A 108 6.36 -19.65 -0.71
C LYS A 108 6.22 -18.14 -0.73
N ASP A 109 5.68 -17.62 -1.83
CA ASP A 109 5.30 -16.21 -1.94
C ASP A 109 3.91 -16.01 -1.36
N CYS A 110 3.84 -15.38 -0.19
CA CYS A 110 2.60 -15.21 0.57
C CYS A 110 2.15 -13.75 0.58
N THR A 111 0.98 -13.46 0.01
CA THR A 111 0.39 -12.10 -0.02
C THR A 111 0.22 -11.50 1.37
N TYR A 112 -0.22 -12.30 2.35
CA TYR A 112 -0.47 -11.86 3.74
C TYR A 112 0.69 -12.17 4.69
N GLY A 113 1.86 -12.46 4.14
CA GLY A 113 3.05 -12.84 4.89
C GLY A 113 3.09 -14.32 5.28
N CYS A 114 4.24 -14.73 5.82
CA CYS A 114 4.52 -16.11 6.15
C CYS A 114 3.99 -16.48 7.54
N ALA A 115 3.38 -17.66 7.67
CA ALA A 115 2.91 -18.22 8.93
C ALA A 115 3.96 -19.13 9.58
N GLY A 116 4.83 -19.76 8.80
CA GLY A 116 5.83 -20.70 9.30
C GLY A 116 7.09 -20.75 8.43
N TYR A 117 8.23 -20.76 9.09
CA TYR A 117 9.54 -20.87 8.46
C TYR A 117 10.17 -22.22 8.83
N ASN A 118 10.94 -22.80 7.91
CA ASN A 118 11.82 -23.92 8.26
C ASN A 118 13.16 -23.40 8.84
N SER A 119 14.06 -24.32 9.16
CA SER A 119 15.36 -23.97 9.78
C SER A 119 16.37 -23.32 8.82
N CYS A 120 16.01 -23.12 7.55
CA CYS A 120 16.78 -22.39 6.54
C CYS A 120 16.05 -21.13 6.07
N ASP A 121 15.18 -20.59 6.94
CA ASP A 121 14.41 -19.36 6.74
C ASP A 121 13.53 -19.36 5.49
N ARG A 122 13.13 -20.55 5.00
CA ARG A 122 12.20 -20.68 3.88
C ARG A 122 10.77 -20.69 4.37
N CYS A 123 9.94 -19.87 3.75
CA CYS A 123 8.52 -19.83 4.08
C CYS A 123 7.82 -21.11 3.61
N THR A 124 7.30 -21.90 4.54
CA THR A 124 6.64 -23.18 4.27
C THR A 124 5.11 -23.10 4.29
N SER A 125 4.55 -22.06 4.92
CA SER A 125 3.10 -21.82 5.00
C SER A 125 2.77 -20.32 4.98
N CYS A 126 1.66 -19.97 4.35
CA CYS A 126 1.19 -18.59 4.28
C CYS A 126 0.15 -18.31 5.37
N LYS A 127 0.10 -17.06 5.84
CA LYS A 127 -1.02 -16.58 6.66
C LYS A 127 -2.29 -16.51 5.79
N SER A 128 -3.43 -16.80 6.41
CA SER A 128 -4.74 -16.56 5.81
C SER A 128 -5.00 -15.06 5.68
N ASN A 129 -5.94 -14.69 4.81
CA ASN A 129 -6.38 -13.31 4.73
C ASN A 129 -6.93 -12.86 6.11
N PRO A 130 -6.33 -11.84 6.77
CA PRO A 130 -6.80 -11.38 8.07
C PRO A 130 -8.25 -10.88 8.03
N ASP A 131 -8.74 -10.39 6.89
CA ASP A 131 -10.14 -9.98 6.72
C ASP A 131 -11.11 -11.17 6.81
N CYS A 132 -10.63 -12.40 6.64
CA CYS A 132 -11.46 -13.60 6.77
C CYS A 132 -11.48 -14.15 8.21
N ASP A 133 -10.61 -13.67 9.10
CA ASP A 133 -10.47 -14.16 10.48
C ASP A 133 -11.29 -13.34 11.48
N VAL A 134 -12.40 -12.77 11.00
CA VAL A 134 -13.34 -12.00 11.81
C VAL A 134 -14.71 -12.66 11.76
N SER A 135 -15.48 -12.54 12.84
CA SER A 135 -16.83 -13.09 12.87
C SER A 135 -17.83 -12.18 12.16
N ASP A 136 -18.81 -12.79 11.50
CA ASP A 136 -19.89 -12.07 10.84
C ASP A 136 -20.73 -11.27 11.85
N LYS A 137 -20.96 -9.99 11.56
CA LYS A 137 -21.89 -9.19 12.35
C LYS A 137 -23.31 -9.65 12.09
N SER A 138 -23.94 -10.21 13.12
CA SER A 138 -25.36 -10.52 13.07
C SER A 138 -26.19 -9.24 13.06
N CYS A 139 -26.86 -8.99 11.94
CA CYS A 139 -27.66 -7.80 11.71
C CYS A 139 -29.15 -8.15 11.57
N THR A 140 -30.00 -7.57 12.41
CA THR A 140 -31.46 -7.82 12.39
C THR A 140 -32.10 -7.45 11.06
N TYR A 141 -31.64 -6.38 10.41
CA TYR A 141 -32.19 -5.87 9.14
C TYR A 141 -31.31 -6.19 7.92
N GLY A 142 -30.43 -7.19 8.06
CA GLY A 142 -29.50 -7.59 7.01
C GLY A 142 -28.22 -6.77 6.94
N CYS A 143 -27.32 -7.20 6.06
CA CYS A 143 -25.98 -6.63 5.93
C CYS A 143 -25.95 -5.47 4.93
N ALA A 144 -25.30 -4.36 5.29
CA ALA A 144 -25.11 -3.21 4.41
C ALA A 144 -23.79 -3.28 3.62
N SER A 145 -22.73 -3.84 4.22
CA SER A 145 -21.43 -3.98 3.56
C SER A 145 -20.71 -5.25 3.98
N THR A 146 -20.11 -5.94 3.01
CA THR A 146 -19.26 -7.11 3.24
C THR A 146 -17.81 -6.79 2.93
N ASN A 147 -16.88 -7.49 3.60
CA ASN A 147 -15.47 -7.44 3.22
C ASN A 147 -15.16 -8.40 2.06
N SER A 148 -13.89 -8.51 1.67
CA SER A 148 -13.44 -9.38 0.57
C SER A 148 -13.74 -10.87 0.77
N CYS A 149 -14.03 -11.30 2.00
CA CYS A 149 -14.35 -12.68 2.36
C CYS A 149 -15.86 -12.91 2.49
N GLY A 150 -16.69 -11.92 2.16
CA GLY A 150 -18.15 -11.99 2.26
C GLY A 150 -18.69 -11.78 3.67
N ILE A 151 -17.85 -11.38 4.63
CA ILE A 151 -18.24 -11.22 6.03
C ILE A 151 -18.86 -9.84 6.25
N CYS A 152 -19.99 -9.80 6.94
CA CYS A 152 -20.72 -8.57 7.22
C CYS A 152 -19.95 -7.65 8.17
N THR A 153 -19.59 -6.46 7.69
CA THR A 153 -18.83 -5.45 8.44
C THR A 153 -19.72 -4.34 8.99
N SER A 154 -20.88 -4.11 8.39
CA SER A 154 -21.86 -3.13 8.87
C SER A 154 -23.30 -3.58 8.60
N CYS A 155 -24.21 -3.20 9.50
CA CYS A 155 -25.62 -3.54 9.41
C CYS A 155 -26.41 -2.46 8.69
N SER A 156 -27.41 -2.90 7.93
CA SER A 156 -28.44 -2.00 7.41
C SER A 156 -29.23 -1.39 8.56
N GLY A 157 -29.56 -0.11 8.45
CA GLY A 157 -30.47 0.55 9.38
C GLY A 157 -31.88 -0.02 9.27
N ASN A 158 -32.69 0.17 10.31
CA ASN A 158 -34.10 -0.21 10.25
C ASN A 158 -34.79 0.54 9.09
N PRO A 159 -35.34 -0.17 8.08
CA PRO A 159 -35.99 0.47 6.94
C PRO A 159 -37.17 1.36 7.36
N ASP A 160 -37.85 1.05 8.47
CA ASP A 160 -38.93 1.88 9.01
C ASP A 160 -38.44 3.26 9.45
N CYS A 161 -37.15 3.42 9.76
CA CYS A 161 -36.59 4.70 10.16
C CYS A 161 -36.24 5.60 8.97
N ASN A 162 -36.12 5.04 7.76
CA ASN A 162 -35.74 5.78 6.55
C ASN A 162 -36.97 6.33 5.82
N VAL A 163 -37.91 6.89 6.59
CA VAL A 163 -39.12 7.53 6.08
C VAL A 163 -39.25 8.91 6.70
N THR A 164 -39.73 9.86 5.90
CA THR A 164 -39.98 11.23 6.37
C THR A 164 -41.17 11.24 7.32
N ASP A 165 -41.05 12.00 8.40
CA ASP A 165 -42.11 12.14 9.39
C ASP A 165 -43.33 12.84 8.76
N LYS A 166 -44.53 12.24 8.90
CA LYS A 166 -45.75 12.85 8.38
C LYS A 166 -46.13 14.02 9.28
N SER A 167 -46.00 15.24 8.76
CA SER A 167 -46.44 16.44 9.48
C SER A 167 -47.97 16.48 9.57
N CYS A 168 -48.49 16.63 10.79
CA CYS A 168 -49.92 16.63 11.08
C CYS A 168 -50.28 17.84 11.93
N ASP A 169 -51.24 18.64 11.47
CA ASP A 169 -51.62 19.90 12.12
C ASP A 169 -52.21 19.69 13.54
N CYS A 170 -52.94 18.60 13.76
CA CYS A 170 -53.51 18.25 15.06
C CYS A 170 -52.78 17.10 15.77
N GLY A 171 -51.51 16.87 15.41
CA GLY A 171 -50.67 15.85 15.99
C GLY A 171 -50.88 14.45 15.43
N CYS A 172 -49.99 13.55 15.86
CA CYS A 172 -49.90 12.20 15.33
C CYS A 172 -50.86 11.22 16.01
N SER A 173 -51.49 10.34 15.22
CA SER A 173 -52.37 9.27 15.71
C SER A 173 -51.65 7.92 15.85
N SER A 174 -50.66 7.64 15.01
CA SER A 174 -49.85 6.42 15.11
C SER A 174 -48.42 6.67 14.65
N THR A 175 -47.47 6.10 15.38
CA THR A 175 -46.06 6.11 15.01
C THR A 175 -45.58 4.73 14.61
N ASN A 176 -44.57 4.66 13.75
CA ASN A 176 -43.87 3.41 13.47
C ASN A 176 -42.87 3.05 14.60
N SER A 177 -42.15 1.95 14.39
CA SER A 177 -41.12 1.41 15.29
C SER A 177 -39.97 2.39 15.61
N CYS A 178 -39.79 3.44 14.80
CA CYS A 178 -38.78 4.49 14.98
C CYS A 178 -39.35 5.82 15.48
N GLY A 179 -40.63 5.85 15.88
CA GLY A 179 -41.29 7.06 16.38
C GLY A 179 -41.72 8.06 15.31
N LYS A 180 -41.63 7.71 14.02
CA LYS A 180 -42.11 8.56 12.91
C LYS A 180 -43.62 8.42 12.76
N CYS A 181 -44.31 9.53 12.55
CA CYS A 181 -45.74 9.59 12.36
C CYS A 181 -46.17 8.98 11.03
N THR A 182 -47.06 7.98 11.08
CA THR A 182 -47.62 7.31 9.89
C THR A 182 -49.05 7.75 9.59
N SER A 183 -49.79 8.24 10.61
CA SER A 183 -51.15 8.73 10.44
C SER A 183 -51.46 9.93 11.32
N CYS A 184 -52.25 10.87 10.79
CA CYS A 184 -52.65 12.09 11.49
C CYS A 184 -53.96 11.88 12.23
N LYS A 185 -54.12 12.54 13.38
CA LYS A 185 -55.43 12.66 14.02
C LYS A 185 -56.35 13.51 13.15
N SER A 186 -57.61 13.12 13.04
CA SER A 186 -58.64 13.97 12.46
C SER A 186 -58.98 15.07 13.46
N CYS A 187 -58.76 16.33 13.06
CA CYS A 187 -59.19 17.46 13.87
C CYS A 187 -60.73 17.48 13.93
N PRO A 188 -61.33 17.78 15.09
CA PRO A 188 -62.74 18.15 15.11
C PRO A 188 -62.94 19.40 14.24
N PRO A 189 -64.05 19.52 13.50
CA PRO A 189 -64.38 20.78 12.82
C PRO A 189 -64.48 21.84 13.92
N SER A 190 -63.48 22.72 13.98
CA SER A 190 -63.53 23.86 14.88
C SER A 190 -64.64 24.75 14.35
N ASP A 191 -65.72 24.92 15.12
CA ASP A 191 -66.72 25.94 14.83
C ASP A 191 -65.99 27.28 14.81
N PRO A 192 -65.82 27.91 13.63
CA PRO A 192 -65.02 29.11 13.50
C PRO A 192 -65.55 30.27 14.35
N CYS A 193 -66.81 30.19 14.80
CA CYS A 193 -67.48 31.20 15.63
C CYS A 193 -67.45 30.88 17.14
N SER A 194 -66.85 29.76 17.55
CA SER A 194 -66.71 29.42 18.96
C SER A 194 -65.74 30.39 19.65
N GLY A 195 -66.26 31.19 20.59
CA GLY A 195 -65.50 32.25 21.28
C GLY A 195 -65.49 33.62 20.60
N VAL A 196 -66.12 33.76 19.42
CA VAL A 196 -66.21 35.05 18.70
C VAL A 196 -67.45 35.82 19.18
N SER A 197 -67.23 36.87 19.97
CA SER A 197 -68.28 37.81 20.37
C SER A 197 -68.33 39.00 19.40
N CYS A 198 -69.28 39.00 18.48
CA CYS A 198 -69.48 40.11 17.56
C CYS A 198 -70.23 41.28 18.22
N GLY A 199 -69.79 42.51 17.94
CA GLY A 199 -70.43 43.73 18.45
C GLY A 199 -71.87 43.92 17.94
N SER A 200 -72.58 44.92 18.47
CA SER A 200 -73.97 45.21 18.10
C SER A 200 -74.14 45.39 16.59
N ASN A 201 -75.21 44.79 16.04
CA ASN A 201 -75.55 44.77 14.60
C ASN A 201 -74.57 43.99 13.70
N ALA A 202 -73.89 42.98 14.25
CA ALA A 202 -73.05 42.04 13.51
C ALA A 202 -73.42 40.57 13.79
N TYR A 203 -73.11 39.68 12.85
CA TYR A 203 -73.21 38.23 13.00
C TYR A 203 -71.88 37.55 12.65
N CYS A 204 -71.60 36.42 13.29
CA CYS A 204 -70.41 35.62 12.97
C CYS A 204 -70.71 34.64 11.84
N SER A 205 -69.84 34.57 10.84
CA SER A 205 -69.85 33.53 9.80
C SER A 205 -68.40 33.17 9.45
N GLY A 206 -68.05 31.89 9.42
CA GLY A 206 -66.67 31.47 9.11
C GLY A 206 -65.58 32.10 10.00
N GLY A 207 -65.93 32.48 11.24
CA GLY A 207 -65.01 33.03 12.24
C GLY A 207 -64.70 34.52 12.08
N SER A 208 -65.43 35.21 11.20
CA SER A 208 -65.38 36.67 11.06
C SER A 208 -66.74 37.28 11.35
N CYS A 209 -66.74 38.43 12.03
CA CYS A 209 -67.93 39.22 12.29
C CYS A 209 -68.27 40.08 11.07
N TYR A 210 -69.46 39.90 10.52
CA TYR A 210 -70.02 40.66 9.42
C TYR A 210 -71.13 41.58 9.93
N CYS A 211 -71.18 42.81 9.44
CA CYS A 211 -72.26 43.73 9.76
C CYS A 211 -73.55 43.32 9.05
N ASN A 212 -74.69 43.54 9.70
CA ASN A 212 -75.99 43.37 9.08
C ASN A 212 -76.17 44.36 7.91
N SER A 213 -77.02 43.99 6.96
CA SER A 213 -77.31 44.80 5.77
C SER A 213 -77.73 46.24 6.15
N GLY A 214 -77.08 47.24 5.53
CA GLY A 214 -77.27 48.67 5.82
C GLY A 214 -76.28 49.30 6.81
N TYR A 215 -75.25 48.56 7.24
CA TYR A 215 -74.19 49.03 8.13
C TYR A 215 -72.80 48.64 7.59
N HIS A 216 -71.81 49.52 7.74
CA HIS A 216 -70.40 49.21 7.55
C HIS A 216 -69.66 49.14 8.87
N LYS A 217 -68.50 48.50 8.86
CA LYS A 217 -67.63 48.37 10.02
C LYS A 217 -66.84 49.66 10.23
N SER A 218 -67.04 50.33 11.36
CA SER A 218 -66.22 51.45 11.82
C SER A 218 -65.58 51.08 13.17
N GLY A 219 -64.28 50.78 13.12
CA GLY A 219 -63.57 50.16 14.25
C GLY A 219 -64.13 48.77 14.59
N SER A 220 -64.56 48.60 15.85
CA SER A 220 -65.14 47.34 16.36
C SER A 220 -66.67 47.29 16.29
N ALA A 221 -67.33 48.33 15.76
CA ALA A 221 -68.79 48.46 15.72
C ALA A 221 -69.32 48.61 14.28
N CYS A 222 -70.55 48.16 14.05
CA CYS A 222 -71.24 48.34 12.78
C CYS A 222 -72.08 49.63 12.83
N VAL A 223 -71.75 50.59 11.97
CA VAL A 223 -72.36 51.93 11.91
C VAL A 223 -73.03 52.14 10.55
N LYS A 224 -74.08 52.97 10.52
CA LYS A 224 -74.93 53.19 9.35
C LYS A 224 -74.17 53.98 8.27
N ASP A 225 -74.24 53.52 7.02
CA ASP A 225 -73.46 54.05 5.90
C ASP A 225 -73.87 55.47 5.45
N GLU A 226 -72.97 56.43 5.61
CA GLU A 226 -72.81 57.61 4.74
C GLU A 226 -71.41 57.52 4.08
N VAL A 227 -71.39 57.64 2.75
CA VAL A 227 -70.37 57.06 1.88
C VAL A 227 -69.04 57.83 1.89
N HIS A 228 -67.93 57.18 2.27
CA HIS A 228 -66.56 57.62 1.99
C HIS A 228 -65.78 56.55 1.21
N THR A 229 -65.13 56.92 0.11
CA THR A 229 -64.36 56.00 -0.74
C THR A 229 -62.85 56.19 -0.52
N HIS A 230 -62.16 55.10 -0.23
CA HIS A 230 -60.71 55.07 -0.05
C HIS A 230 -59.99 54.68 -1.36
N SER A 231 -58.93 55.40 -1.70
CA SER A 231 -58.01 55.05 -2.81
C SER A 231 -56.68 54.56 -2.23
N TYR A 232 -56.24 53.35 -2.59
CA TYR A 232 -55.05 52.66 -2.07
C TYR A 232 -53.99 52.47 -3.15
N SER A 233 -52.73 52.85 -2.87
CA SER A 233 -51.61 52.79 -3.82
C SER A 233 -50.44 51.94 -3.30
N CYS A 234 -49.64 51.36 -4.21
CA CYS A 234 -48.46 50.58 -3.84
C CYS A 234 -47.24 51.47 -3.59
N PRO A 235 -46.34 51.10 -2.65
CA PRO A 235 -45.05 51.75 -2.48
C PRO A 235 -44.17 51.68 -3.74
N SER A 236 -43.26 52.67 -3.90
CA SER A 236 -42.37 52.75 -5.06
C SER A 236 -41.52 51.47 -5.22
N GLY A 237 -41.52 50.89 -6.43
CA GLY A 237 -40.82 49.65 -6.76
C GLY A 237 -41.59 48.36 -6.47
N TYR A 238 -42.84 48.44 -6.02
CA TYR A 238 -43.77 47.30 -5.88
C TYR A 238 -44.91 47.41 -6.90
N SER A 239 -45.30 46.27 -7.49
CA SER A 239 -46.37 46.16 -8.48
C SER A 239 -47.63 45.54 -7.88
N THR A 240 -48.80 45.84 -8.45
CA THR A 240 -50.10 45.28 -7.99
C THR A 240 -50.35 43.85 -8.43
N THR A 241 -49.49 43.31 -9.29
CA THR A 241 -49.67 42.02 -9.94
C THR A 241 -48.48 41.13 -9.63
N ASN A 242 -48.73 39.88 -9.26
CA ASN A 242 -47.68 38.92 -8.96
C ASN A 242 -47.24 38.17 -10.23
N SER A 243 -46.08 38.53 -10.75
CA SER A 243 -45.43 37.82 -11.88
C SER A 243 -44.38 36.79 -11.44
N TRP A 244 -44.11 36.63 -10.13
CA TRP A 244 -43.00 35.82 -9.60
C TRP A 244 -43.46 34.65 -8.70
N GLY A 245 -44.77 34.34 -8.69
CA GLY A 245 -45.34 33.23 -7.93
C GLY A 245 -45.07 33.34 -6.43
N SER A 246 -44.85 32.20 -5.75
CA SER A 246 -44.64 32.15 -4.30
C SER A 246 -43.33 32.79 -3.82
N SER A 247 -42.44 33.17 -4.74
CA SER A 247 -41.13 33.75 -4.40
C SER A 247 -41.15 35.28 -4.34
N ALA A 248 -42.27 35.94 -4.62
CA ALA A 248 -42.37 37.40 -4.61
C ALA A 248 -42.22 37.97 -3.20
N GLN A 249 -41.43 39.06 -3.06
CA GLN A 249 -41.46 39.87 -1.84
C GLN A 249 -42.80 40.61 -1.78
N THR A 250 -43.44 40.65 -0.61
CA THR A 250 -44.77 41.26 -0.44
C THR A 250 -44.73 42.51 0.44
N ALA A 251 -45.59 43.47 0.15
CA ALA A 251 -45.87 44.65 0.97
C ALA A 251 -47.35 45.03 0.83
N SER A 252 -47.94 45.75 1.78
CA SER A 252 -49.35 46.16 1.67
C SER A 252 -49.52 47.46 0.87
N LYS A 253 -50.65 47.64 0.15
CA LYS A 253 -50.99 48.98 -0.38
C LYS A 253 -51.36 49.88 0.79
N THR A 254 -51.00 51.15 0.70
CA THR A 254 -51.23 52.12 1.77
C THR A 254 -52.13 53.23 1.25
N CYS A 255 -53.13 53.62 2.05
CA CYS A 255 -53.93 54.82 1.81
C CYS A 255 -53.25 56.02 2.47
N SER A 256 -53.57 57.23 2.00
CA SER A 256 -53.07 58.49 2.55
C SER A 256 -53.37 58.67 4.04
N CYS A 257 -54.37 57.97 4.57
CA CYS A 257 -54.72 57.95 6.01
C CYS A 257 -53.96 56.87 6.82
N GLY A 258 -52.99 56.17 6.22
CA GLY A 258 -52.19 55.13 6.88
C GLY A 258 -52.82 53.73 6.91
N ALA A 259 -54.07 53.59 6.45
CA ALA A 259 -54.73 52.30 6.35
C ALA A 259 -54.03 51.42 5.29
N ALA A 260 -53.75 50.17 5.63
CA ALA A 260 -53.14 49.18 4.75
C ALA A 260 -54.18 48.19 4.23
N SER A 261 -54.26 47.98 2.91
CA SER A 261 -55.21 47.04 2.30
C SER A 261 -54.71 46.49 0.97
N GLY A 262 -54.79 45.17 0.77
CA GLY A 262 -54.29 44.49 -0.43
C GLY A 262 -52.76 44.36 -0.45
N THR A 263 -52.27 43.52 -1.37
CA THR A 263 -50.86 43.11 -1.44
C THR A 263 -50.22 43.62 -2.73
N CYS A 264 -49.00 44.15 -2.60
CA CYS A 264 -48.10 44.53 -3.67
C CYS A 264 -46.91 43.58 -3.68
N TYR A 265 -46.34 43.35 -4.87
CA TYR A 265 -45.33 42.33 -5.13
C TYR A 265 -44.08 42.96 -5.74
N LYS A 266 -42.91 42.47 -5.34
CA LYS A 266 -41.61 42.86 -5.90
C LYS A 266 -40.76 41.61 -6.19
N ALA A 267 -39.94 41.69 -7.23
CA ALA A 267 -39.04 40.61 -7.60
C ALA A 267 -38.12 40.21 -6.42
N PRO A 268 -37.98 38.92 -6.11
CA PRO A 268 -37.04 38.47 -5.08
C PRO A 268 -35.59 38.77 -5.46
N ALA A 269 -34.85 39.35 -4.52
CA ALA A 269 -33.39 39.36 -4.58
C ALA A 269 -32.89 37.92 -4.36
N HIS A 270 -32.22 37.36 -5.37
CA HIS A 270 -31.52 36.08 -5.25
C HIS A 270 -30.01 36.32 -5.29
N THR A 271 -29.28 35.62 -4.44
CA THR A 271 -27.83 35.59 -4.49
C THR A 271 -27.42 34.57 -5.54
N HIS A 272 -26.68 34.99 -6.55
CA HIS A 272 -26.16 34.08 -7.56
C HIS A 272 -25.08 33.18 -6.95
N SER A 273 -25.35 31.88 -6.86
CA SER A 273 -24.31 30.87 -6.65
C SER A 273 -23.77 30.44 -8.02
N TYR A 274 -22.54 30.83 -8.33
CA TYR A 274 -21.90 30.54 -9.60
C TYR A 274 -20.95 29.33 -9.47
N SER A 275 -21.19 28.30 -10.28
CA SER A 275 -20.39 27.06 -10.25
C SER A 275 -19.74 26.79 -11.61
N CYS A 276 -18.60 26.12 -11.60
CA CYS A 276 -17.96 25.69 -12.85
C CYS A 276 -18.70 24.49 -13.44
N PRO A 277 -18.90 24.45 -14.78
CA PRO A 277 -19.42 23.27 -15.47
C PRO A 277 -18.54 22.02 -15.23
N SER A 278 -19.14 20.84 -15.31
CA SER A 278 -18.43 19.56 -15.12
C SER A 278 -17.18 19.47 -16.02
N GLY A 279 -16.04 19.15 -15.41
CA GLY A 279 -14.75 19.07 -16.09
C GLY A 279 -13.95 20.38 -16.16
N TYR A 280 -14.44 21.46 -15.56
CA TYR A 280 -13.71 22.72 -15.37
C TYR A 280 -13.53 23.03 -13.89
N SER A 281 -12.37 23.58 -13.52
CA SER A 281 -12.02 23.96 -12.15
C SER A 281 -12.01 25.47 -11.97
N ALA A 282 -12.32 25.96 -10.77
CA ALA A 282 -12.26 27.40 -10.46
C ALA A 282 -10.82 27.92 -10.29
N SER A 283 -9.86 27.01 -10.07
CA SER A 283 -8.45 27.32 -9.89
C SER A 283 -7.66 27.13 -11.18
N THR A 284 -6.60 27.93 -11.36
CA THR A 284 -5.66 27.78 -12.46
C THR A 284 -4.97 26.41 -12.43
N CYS A 285 -4.54 25.91 -13.58
CA CYS A 285 -3.86 24.63 -13.69
C CYS A 285 -2.52 24.62 -12.94
N SER A 286 -2.25 23.53 -12.22
CA SER A 286 -0.94 23.30 -11.58
C SER A 286 0.19 23.31 -12.61
N SER A 287 1.42 23.59 -12.18
CA SER A 287 2.61 23.74 -13.05
C SER A 287 2.89 22.56 -13.99
N ASN A 288 2.36 21.37 -13.70
CA ASN A 288 2.55 20.16 -14.49
C ASN A 288 1.43 19.92 -15.54
N TYR A 289 0.41 20.78 -15.59
CA TYR A 289 -0.74 20.69 -16.47
C TYR A 289 -0.83 21.90 -17.39
N ILE A 290 -1.35 21.71 -18.60
CA ILE A 290 -1.60 22.81 -19.54
C ILE A 290 -3.07 23.20 -19.51
N GLN A 291 -3.34 24.50 -19.61
CA GLN A 291 -4.69 25.01 -19.79
C GLN A 291 -5.14 24.73 -21.22
N SER A 292 -6.10 23.82 -21.39
CA SER A 292 -6.66 23.45 -22.70
C SER A 292 -7.89 24.28 -23.08
N GLY A 293 -8.45 25.06 -22.16
CA GLY A 293 -9.61 25.90 -22.41
C GLY A 293 -10.08 26.65 -21.17
N THR A 294 -10.91 27.66 -21.38
CA THR A 294 -11.60 28.41 -20.32
C THR A 294 -13.09 28.50 -20.59
N THR A 295 -13.87 28.63 -19.52
CA THR A 295 -15.31 28.93 -19.60
C THR A 295 -15.70 29.81 -18.42
N ALA A 296 -16.91 30.38 -18.46
CA ALA A 296 -17.42 31.15 -17.33
C ALA A 296 -18.09 30.24 -16.29
N LYS A 297 -18.12 30.64 -15.01
CA LYS A 297 -19.02 29.98 -14.06
C LYS A 297 -20.45 30.33 -14.45
N VAL A 298 -21.34 29.36 -14.34
CA VAL A 298 -22.74 29.49 -14.75
C VAL A 298 -23.61 29.40 -13.51
N CYS A 299 -24.51 30.36 -13.35
CA CYS A 299 -25.56 30.31 -12.35
C CYS A 299 -26.73 29.47 -12.88
N SER A 300 -27.52 28.87 -12.00
CA SER A 300 -28.72 28.12 -12.35
C SER A 300 -29.75 28.93 -13.17
N CYS A 301 -29.68 30.26 -13.16
CA CYS A 301 -30.49 31.16 -13.99
C CYS A 301 -29.86 31.50 -15.36
N GLY A 302 -28.72 30.89 -15.72
CA GLY A 302 -28.02 31.11 -17.00
C GLY A 302 -27.05 32.31 -17.02
N ALA A 303 -26.98 33.09 -15.95
CA ALA A 303 -26.02 34.20 -15.85
C ALA A 303 -24.58 33.69 -15.70
N THR A 304 -23.62 34.34 -16.35
CA THR A 304 -22.20 33.95 -16.35
C THR A 304 -21.34 34.95 -15.57
N SER A 305 -20.40 34.46 -14.74
CA SER A 305 -19.49 35.32 -13.97
C SER A 305 -18.21 34.58 -13.54
N GLY A 306 -17.06 35.25 -13.59
CA GLY A 306 -15.75 34.64 -13.28
C GLY A 306 -15.31 33.58 -14.30
N THR A 307 -14.09 33.07 -14.14
CA THR A 307 -13.45 32.16 -15.10
C THR A 307 -13.16 30.80 -14.47
N CYS A 308 -13.39 29.73 -15.23
CA CYS A 308 -13.02 28.37 -14.92
C CYS A 308 -12.04 27.84 -15.97
N TYR A 309 -11.16 26.94 -15.56
CA TYR A 309 -10.06 26.42 -16.36
C TYR A 309 -10.22 24.92 -16.59
N LYS A 310 -9.97 24.47 -17.82
CA LYS A 310 -9.85 23.05 -18.16
C LYS A 310 -8.38 22.71 -18.26
N CYS A 311 -7.94 21.79 -17.42
CA CYS A 311 -6.54 21.36 -17.37
C CYS A 311 -6.41 20.02 -18.08
N LYS A 312 -5.46 19.93 -19.00
CA LYS A 312 -5.09 18.69 -19.69
C LYS A 312 -3.71 18.28 -19.22
N ASN A 313 -3.55 16.98 -18.94
CA ASN A 313 -2.22 16.43 -18.70
C ASN A 313 -1.48 16.31 -20.05
N PRO A 314 -0.34 16.98 -20.23
CA PRO A 314 0.44 16.91 -21.47
C PRO A 314 0.89 15.49 -21.82
N CYS A 315 1.01 14.61 -20.81
CA CYS A 315 1.45 13.23 -20.97
C CYS A 315 0.36 12.28 -21.49
N ASP A 316 -0.93 12.68 -21.53
CA ASP A 316 -2.02 11.81 -22.00
C ASP A 316 -1.91 11.48 -23.50
N SER A 317 -1.29 12.38 -24.28
CA SER A 317 -1.11 12.23 -25.73
C SER A 317 0.36 12.14 -26.13
N TYR A 318 1.27 11.93 -25.17
CA TYR A 318 2.70 11.86 -25.39
C TYR A 318 3.22 10.48 -25.03
N SER A 319 3.55 9.68 -26.04
CA SER A 319 4.09 8.34 -25.86
C SER A 319 5.60 8.41 -25.63
N CYS A 320 6.04 7.87 -24.50
CA CYS A 320 7.45 7.69 -24.23
C CYS A 320 7.96 6.34 -24.75
N PRO A 321 9.25 6.25 -25.11
CA PRO A 321 9.87 4.99 -25.47
C PRO A 321 9.89 4.02 -24.28
N ALA A 322 10.11 2.73 -24.57
CA ALA A 322 10.14 1.69 -23.56
C ALA A 322 11.12 2.05 -22.42
N ASN A 323 10.68 1.79 -21.19
CA ASN A 323 11.42 2.10 -19.95
C ASN A 323 11.66 3.60 -19.68
N ALA A 324 10.87 4.49 -20.29
CA ALA A 324 10.77 5.89 -19.91
C ALA A 324 9.38 6.22 -19.36
N SER A 325 9.34 7.21 -18.47
CA SER A 325 8.10 7.81 -17.95
C SER A 325 7.98 9.23 -18.47
N CYS A 326 6.74 9.64 -18.81
CA CYS A 326 6.48 11.02 -19.20
C CYS A 326 6.37 11.88 -17.94
N THR A 327 7.12 12.97 -17.91
CA THR A 327 6.98 14.05 -16.95
C THR A 327 6.69 15.35 -17.69
N SER A 328 6.05 16.31 -17.02
CA SER A 328 5.69 17.60 -17.63
C SER A 328 6.13 18.83 -16.82
N PRO A 329 7.44 19.00 -16.50
CA PRO A 329 7.95 20.22 -15.87
C PRO A 329 7.57 21.47 -16.68
N GLY A 330 6.81 22.38 -16.05
CA GLY A 330 6.34 23.60 -16.70
C GLY A 330 5.33 23.37 -17.84
N GLY A 331 4.61 22.24 -17.83
CA GLY A 331 3.57 21.94 -18.81
C GLY A 331 4.07 21.42 -20.16
N LYS A 332 5.38 21.18 -20.33
CA LYS A 332 5.95 20.59 -21.54
C LYS A 332 6.22 19.11 -21.33
N PRO A 333 5.62 18.19 -22.13
CA PRO A 333 5.85 16.77 -21.97
C PRO A 333 7.29 16.43 -22.36
N GLN A 334 7.97 15.68 -21.51
CA GLN A 334 9.33 15.20 -21.70
C GLN A 334 9.43 13.77 -21.18
N CYS A 335 10.19 12.93 -21.86
CA CYS A 335 10.43 11.56 -21.42
C CYS A 335 11.70 11.50 -20.58
N THR A 336 11.54 11.01 -19.35
CA THR A 336 12.65 10.73 -18.44
C THR A 336 12.77 9.22 -18.29
N CYS A 337 13.97 8.68 -18.52
CA CYS A 337 14.21 7.26 -18.32
C CYS A 337 13.88 6.86 -16.88
N SER A 338 13.20 5.73 -16.72
CA SER A 338 12.90 5.17 -15.41
C SER A 338 14.19 4.87 -14.66
N SER A 339 14.12 4.85 -13.33
CA SER A 339 15.28 4.57 -12.48
C SER A 339 16.06 3.36 -12.98
N GLY A 340 17.35 3.56 -13.31
CA GLY A 340 18.26 2.52 -13.79
C GLY A 340 18.48 2.38 -15.29
N TYR A 341 17.78 3.17 -16.09
CA TYR A 341 18.02 3.26 -17.53
C TYR A 341 18.68 4.58 -17.90
N VAL A 342 19.49 4.57 -18.96
CA VAL A 342 20.08 5.76 -19.58
C VAL A 342 19.65 5.90 -21.02
N PRO A 343 19.52 7.15 -21.53
CA PRO A 343 19.24 7.38 -22.93
C PRO A 343 20.41 6.90 -23.80
N GLN A 344 20.11 6.16 -24.87
CA GLN A 344 21.12 5.75 -25.85
C GLN A 344 21.66 6.98 -26.64
N PRO A 345 22.95 7.02 -27.02
CA PRO A 345 23.54 8.15 -27.75
C PRO A 345 22.90 8.42 -29.11
N SER A 346 22.36 7.38 -29.76
CA SER A 346 21.61 7.46 -31.01
C SER A 346 20.18 8.00 -30.87
N GLY A 347 19.73 8.27 -29.64
CA GLY A 347 18.44 8.85 -29.31
C GLY A 347 17.28 7.85 -29.28
N GLY A 348 16.32 8.10 -28.36
CA GLY A 348 14.98 7.49 -28.42
C GLY A 348 14.76 6.15 -27.72
N VAL A 349 15.77 5.53 -27.11
CA VAL A 349 15.60 4.30 -26.32
C VAL A 349 16.32 4.41 -24.99
N CYS A 350 15.62 4.08 -23.91
CA CYS A 350 16.20 3.95 -22.57
C CYS A 350 16.78 2.55 -22.41
N ILE A 351 18.11 2.44 -22.39
CA ILE A 351 18.84 1.17 -22.29
C ILE A 351 19.43 0.99 -20.90
N CYS A 352 19.69 -0.26 -20.55
CA CYS A 352 20.32 -0.59 -19.29
C CYS A 352 21.75 -0.04 -19.24
N ARG A 353 22.15 0.54 -18.10
CA ARG A 353 23.56 0.91 -17.82
C ARG A 353 24.55 -0.26 -17.82
N THR A 354 24.07 -1.50 -18.01
CA THR A 354 24.86 -2.73 -18.14
C THR A 354 25.24 -3.07 -19.60
N ASP A 355 25.06 -2.16 -20.55
CA ASP A 355 25.50 -2.36 -21.93
C ASP A 355 27.04 -2.23 -22.05
N PRO A 356 27.76 -3.15 -22.74
CA PRO A 356 29.23 -3.14 -22.86
C PRO A 356 29.86 -1.87 -23.43
N GLN A 357 29.06 -0.92 -23.91
CA GLN A 357 29.51 0.39 -24.36
C GLN A 357 29.97 1.32 -23.22
N TYR A 358 29.58 1.05 -21.96
CA TYR A 358 29.83 1.93 -20.81
C TYR A 358 30.82 1.39 -19.77
N PHE A 359 31.40 0.21 -20.01
CA PHE A 359 32.43 -0.37 -19.16
C PHE A 359 33.47 -1.12 -19.99
N GLN A 360 34.72 -1.10 -19.56
CA GLN A 360 35.81 -1.85 -20.19
C GLN A 360 36.35 -2.93 -19.26
N CYS A 361 36.67 -4.09 -19.83
CA CYS A 361 37.36 -5.15 -19.11
C CYS A 361 38.87 -4.94 -19.26
N SER A 362 39.58 -4.74 -18.15
CA SER A 362 41.05 -4.68 -18.12
C SER A 362 41.57 -5.60 -17.02
N GLY A 363 42.35 -6.62 -17.39
CA GLY A 363 42.96 -7.55 -16.44
C GLY A 363 41.98 -8.27 -15.53
N GLY A 364 40.80 -8.67 -16.03
CA GLY A 364 39.76 -9.35 -15.24
C GLY A 364 38.92 -8.43 -14.33
N SER A 365 39.13 -7.11 -14.37
CA SER A 365 38.35 -6.11 -13.62
C SER A 365 37.52 -5.21 -14.53
N ILE A 366 36.32 -4.85 -14.08
CA ILE A 366 35.43 -3.89 -14.76
C ILE A 366 35.91 -2.47 -14.40
N VAL A 367 36.24 -1.68 -15.42
CA VAL A 367 36.51 -0.24 -15.32
C VAL A 367 35.30 0.51 -15.86
N LEU A 368 34.66 1.34 -15.02
CA LEU A 368 33.54 2.20 -15.42
C LEU A 368 34.10 3.50 -16.01
N ASN A 369 33.51 3.99 -17.09
CA ASN A 369 34.02 5.17 -17.80
C ASN A 369 33.72 6.52 -17.12
N GLU A 370 32.93 6.58 -16.03
CA GLU A 370 32.63 7.81 -15.27
C GLU A 370 32.39 7.53 -13.77
N ASP A 371 32.32 8.59 -12.94
CA ASP A 371 32.11 8.60 -11.47
C ASP A 371 30.75 8.00 -11.03
N VAL A 372 30.60 6.69 -11.20
CA VAL A 372 29.43 5.91 -10.79
C VAL A 372 29.71 5.05 -9.56
N ASP A 373 30.46 5.59 -8.60
CA ASP A 373 30.92 4.87 -7.40
C ASP A 373 29.84 4.57 -6.35
N SER A 374 28.65 5.15 -6.45
CA SER A 374 27.68 5.14 -5.33
C SER A 374 26.71 3.94 -5.29
N TRP A 375 26.78 2.98 -6.22
CA TRP A 375 25.73 1.96 -6.37
C TRP A 375 26.22 0.53 -6.72
N ALA A 376 27.53 0.28 -6.66
CA ALA A 376 28.09 -1.04 -6.94
C ALA A 376 28.23 -1.91 -5.67
N TRP A 377 27.35 -2.91 -5.48
CA TRP A 377 27.47 -3.90 -4.38
C TRP A 377 27.48 -5.33 -4.92
N SER A 378 28.44 -6.13 -4.44
CA SER A 378 28.95 -7.42 -4.92
C SER A 378 27.93 -8.53 -5.30
N CYS A 379 28.19 -9.26 -6.41
CA CYS A 379 27.73 -10.64 -6.60
C CYS A 379 28.77 -11.58 -5.94
N TYR A 380 28.32 -12.68 -5.32
CA TYR A 380 29.21 -13.65 -4.63
C TYR A 380 30.36 -14.12 -5.55
N ARG A 381 31.60 -14.06 -5.02
CA ARG A 381 32.91 -14.38 -5.65
C ARG A 381 33.47 -13.40 -6.69
N GLY A 382 33.80 -12.18 -6.28
CA GLY A 382 34.73 -11.32 -7.03
C GLY A 382 34.15 -10.53 -8.21
N TYR A 383 32.81 -10.47 -8.32
CA TYR A 383 32.13 -9.74 -9.40
C TYR A 383 31.49 -8.43 -8.88
N ARG A 384 31.56 -7.36 -9.67
CA ARG A 384 30.88 -6.07 -9.37
C ARG A 384 29.50 -6.02 -10.04
N VAL A 385 28.50 -5.51 -9.32
CA VAL A 385 27.13 -5.32 -9.82
C VAL A 385 26.93 -3.87 -10.20
N ILE A 386 26.23 -3.67 -11.31
CA ILE A 386 25.66 -2.40 -11.72
C ILE A 386 24.16 -2.48 -11.38
N MET A 387 23.77 -1.99 -10.20
CA MET A 387 22.36 -1.96 -9.77
C MET A 387 21.64 -0.68 -10.19
N ALA A 388 20.64 -0.88 -11.04
CA ALA A 388 19.34 -0.28 -10.81
C ALA A 388 18.29 -1.16 -11.52
N SER A 389 17.36 -1.72 -10.74
CA SER A 389 16.22 -2.52 -11.21
C SER A 389 15.49 -1.80 -12.33
N PRO A 390 15.15 -2.44 -13.46
CA PRO A 390 15.09 -3.87 -13.85
C PRO A 390 16.35 -4.40 -14.58
N CYS A 391 17.45 -3.65 -14.59
CA CYS A 391 18.61 -3.87 -15.45
C CYS A 391 19.79 -4.62 -14.80
N ALA A 392 19.60 -5.18 -13.61
CA ALA A 392 20.65 -5.84 -12.85
C ALA A 392 21.20 -7.07 -13.60
N LYS A 393 22.49 -7.06 -13.93
CA LYS A 393 23.23 -8.21 -14.49
C LYS A 393 24.57 -8.34 -13.76
N CYS A 394 24.96 -9.57 -13.38
CA CYS A 394 26.37 -9.84 -13.02
C CYS A 394 27.14 -10.00 -14.35
N VAL A 395 28.20 -9.22 -14.55
CA VAL A 395 29.05 -9.30 -15.75
C VAL A 395 30.38 -9.96 -15.39
N VAL A 396 30.86 -10.87 -16.24
CA VAL A 396 32.16 -11.53 -16.11
C VAL A 396 33.08 -11.00 -17.19
N CYS A 397 34.19 -10.38 -16.78
CA CYS A 397 35.30 -10.02 -17.67
C CYS A 397 36.28 -11.20 -17.72
N ASN A 398 36.38 -11.89 -18.85
CA ASN A 398 37.41 -12.90 -19.10
C ASN A 398 38.67 -12.28 -19.68
#